data_AF-A0A6G9SD21-F1
#
_entry.id   AF-A0A6G9SD21-F1
#
_cell.length_a   1.000
_cell.length_b   1.000
_cell.length_c   1.000
_cell.angle_alpha   90.00
_cell.angle_beta   90.00
_cell.angle_gamma   90.00
#
_symmetry.space_group_name_H-M   'P 1'
#
loop_
_entity.id
_entity.type
_entity.pdbx_description
1 polymer ?
#
loop_
_entity_poly.entity_id
_entity_poly.type
_entity_poly.pdbx_seq_one_letter_code
_entity_poly.pdbx_strand_id
1 'polypeptide(L)'
;MHLSNLLNLTQFWLIKVSLVIAQATPSPTNAPKSSPTPSTDVELLKTQLQFLQDANTRLNNSFGSFVSAINLSFVVFGLIFAIVGAVSVYLFNQSLKEARQMVREEVERRVQISVSEVVGQQVNNLKQILDREEVLGNISIDYILPQDQALIVDDYPEEYQLLAERGFKTTRILDASKRFKIIGNVVVLDLVNYQLVKDSERGSLKEAEISQLIEQRVDDKIKEVVKSLSNKAVLIVYIRPGKQRINAIDELSQKVRYYASANTPVNLMGTVVDSAYVADAWNKV
;
A
#
# COMPACT_ATOMS: atom_id res chain seq x y z
N MET A 1 8.36 -1.60 17.05
CA MET A 1 8.52 -1.04 18.41
C MET A 1 7.70 0.25 18.48
N HIS A 2 6.87 0.38 19.51
CA HIS A 2 6.06 1.54 19.89
C HIS A 2 4.87 1.95 19.00
N LEU A 3 3.71 1.34 19.28
CA LEU A 3 2.41 2.01 19.27
C LEU A 3 1.52 1.30 20.29
N SER A 4 1.73 1.65 21.55
CA SER A 4 0.95 1.16 22.69
C SER A 4 0.98 2.23 23.77
N ASN A 5 0.16 3.26 23.61
CA ASN A 5 -0.27 4.18 24.67
C ASN A 5 -1.25 5.17 24.08
N LEU A 6 -2.54 4.96 24.33
CA LEU A 6 -3.59 5.98 24.43
C LEU A 6 -4.92 5.23 24.52
N LEU A 7 -5.28 4.79 25.74
CA LEU A 7 -6.65 4.46 26.17
C LEU A 7 -6.57 3.91 27.61
N ASN A 8 -6.38 4.80 28.58
CA ASN A 8 -6.71 4.50 29.97
C ASN A 8 -7.04 5.79 30.72
N LEU A 9 -8.28 6.24 30.59
CA LEU A 9 -8.80 7.40 31.31
C LEU A 9 -10.29 7.21 31.56
N THR A 10 -10.62 6.14 32.28
CA THR A 10 -11.91 5.96 32.94
C THR A 10 -11.68 5.32 34.31
N GLN A 11 -11.21 6.12 35.27
CA GLN A 11 -11.47 5.84 36.68
C GLN A 11 -12.41 6.90 37.22
N PHE A 12 -13.68 6.50 37.22
CA PHE A 12 -14.79 7.10 37.94
C PHE A 12 -14.41 7.34 39.41
N TRP A 13 -14.35 8.61 39.81
CA TRP A 13 -14.30 8.98 41.22
C TRP A 13 -15.74 8.99 41.75
N LEU A 14 -16.14 7.90 42.41
CA LEU A 14 -17.39 7.80 43.15
C LEU A 14 -17.32 8.72 44.38
N ILE A 15 -18.03 9.83 44.34
CA ILE A 15 -18.29 10.68 45.50
C ILE A 15 -19.17 9.88 46.47
N LYS A 16 -18.56 9.32 47.52
CA LYS A 16 -19.29 8.81 48.68
C LYS A 16 -19.83 10.00 49.49
N VAL A 17 -21.12 10.30 49.33
CA VAL A 17 -21.85 11.16 50.27
C VAL A 17 -22.29 10.28 51.45
N SER A 18 -21.48 10.27 52.52
CA SER A 18 -21.88 9.69 53.80
C SER A 18 -22.79 10.67 54.54
N LEU A 19 -24.09 10.40 54.51
CA LEU A 19 -25.11 11.12 55.28
C LEU A 19 -24.94 10.73 56.77
N VAL A 20 -24.45 11.66 57.60
CA VAL A 20 -24.42 11.48 59.07
C VAL A 20 -25.81 11.83 59.61
N ILE A 21 -26.58 10.81 59.99
CA ILE A 21 -27.82 10.97 60.76
C ILE A 21 -27.43 10.96 62.24
N ALA A 22 -27.41 12.14 62.87
CA ALA A 22 -27.27 12.26 64.32
C ALA A 22 -28.63 11.96 64.98
N GLN A 23 -28.79 10.74 65.48
CA GLN A 23 -29.93 10.30 66.28
C GLN A 23 -29.66 10.63 67.76
N ALA A 24 -30.29 11.68 68.27
CA ALA A 24 -30.27 12.01 69.70
C ALA A 24 -31.45 11.33 70.40
N THR A 25 -31.23 10.14 70.97
CA THR A 25 -32.14 9.47 71.91
C THR A 25 -31.74 9.80 73.35
N PRO A 26 -32.56 10.53 74.13
CA PRO A 26 -32.41 10.53 75.58
C PRO A 26 -33.10 9.30 76.19
N SER A 27 -32.32 8.52 76.95
CA SER A 27 -32.81 7.53 77.93
C SER A 27 -33.63 8.19 79.04
N PRO A 28 -34.70 7.55 79.53
CA PRO A 28 -35.19 7.79 80.88
C PRO A 28 -34.77 6.67 81.84
N THR A 29 -34.14 7.10 82.91
CA THR A 29 -33.80 6.37 84.13
C THR A 29 -35.07 5.94 84.89
N ASN A 30 -35.02 4.76 85.50
CA ASN A 30 -36.06 4.22 86.38
C ASN A 30 -36.03 4.81 87.81
N ALA A 31 -37.24 4.88 88.39
CA ALA A 31 -37.63 4.84 89.83
C ALA A 31 -37.76 6.18 90.62
N PRO A 32 -38.56 6.24 91.72
CA PRO A 32 -39.57 5.32 92.25
C PRO A 32 -40.97 5.94 92.51
N LYS A 33 -41.90 5.03 92.83
CA LYS A 33 -43.32 5.21 93.19
C LYS A 33 -43.51 5.91 94.56
N SER A 34 -44.43 6.88 94.64
CA SER A 34 -45.11 7.28 95.88
C SER A 34 -46.59 7.58 95.62
N SER A 35 -47.41 7.14 96.58
CA SER A 35 -48.88 7.11 96.61
C SER A 35 -49.49 8.48 97.00
N PRO A 36 -50.83 8.65 96.92
CA PRO A 36 -51.49 9.88 96.47
C PRO A 36 -51.81 10.88 97.59
N THR A 37 -51.91 12.17 97.22
CA THR A 37 -52.56 13.21 98.04
C THR A 37 -53.47 14.05 97.15
N PRO A 38 -54.80 14.09 97.37
CA PRO A 38 -55.75 14.66 96.44
C PRO A 38 -55.98 16.15 96.72
N SER A 39 -55.35 17.05 95.94
CA SER A 39 -55.88 18.40 95.67
C SER A 39 -54.99 19.30 94.78
N THR A 40 -53.74 18.93 94.46
CA THR A 40 -52.82 19.79 93.68
C THR A 40 -52.66 19.36 92.21
N ASP A 41 -53.14 18.18 91.83
CA ASP A 41 -52.87 17.57 90.52
C ASP A 41 -53.63 18.22 89.35
N VAL A 42 -54.76 18.89 89.59
CA VAL A 42 -55.60 19.47 88.52
C VAL A 42 -54.93 20.70 87.89
N GLU A 43 -54.24 21.53 88.68
CA GLU A 43 -53.51 22.69 88.16
C GLU A 43 -52.21 22.29 87.46
N LEU A 44 -51.51 21.25 87.95
CA LEU A 44 -50.34 20.67 87.31
C LEU A 44 -50.70 20.03 85.97
N LEU A 45 -51.80 19.27 85.90
CA LEU A 45 -52.33 18.72 84.65
C LEU A 45 -52.71 19.83 83.66
N LYS A 46 -53.37 20.90 84.11
CA LYS A 46 -53.75 22.02 83.24
C LYS A 46 -52.52 22.76 82.69
N THR A 47 -51.49 22.94 83.52
CA THR A 47 -50.22 23.56 83.13
C THR A 47 -49.46 22.68 82.14
N GLN A 48 -49.42 21.36 82.35
CA GLN A 48 -48.83 20.41 81.41
C GLN A 48 -49.61 20.36 80.09
N LEU A 49 -50.93 20.46 80.13
CA LEU A 49 -51.78 20.46 78.94
C LEU A 49 -51.60 21.75 78.12
N GLN A 50 -51.46 22.91 78.79
CA GLN A 50 -51.08 24.16 78.13
C GLN A 50 -49.66 24.10 77.57
N PHE A 51 -48.69 23.51 78.27
CA PHE A 51 -47.34 23.31 77.73
C PHE A 51 -47.36 22.41 76.49
N LEU A 52 -48.14 21.33 76.51
CA LEU A 52 -48.29 20.45 75.36
C LEU A 52 -48.96 21.18 74.19
N GLN A 53 -49.96 22.01 74.45
CA GLN A 53 -50.66 22.78 73.41
C GLN A 53 -49.77 23.88 72.81
N ASP A 54 -49.00 24.58 73.63
CA ASP A 54 -48.05 25.62 73.21
C ASP A 54 -46.83 25.01 72.50
N ALA A 55 -46.33 23.86 72.99
CA ALA A 55 -45.32 23.08 72.29
C ALA A 55 -45.83 22.59 70.93
N ASN A 56 -47.07 22.10 70.84
CA ASN A 56 -47.65 21.66 69.57
C ASN A 56 -47.85 22.82 68.59
N THR A 57 -48.19 24.01 69.09
CA THR A 57 -48.31 25.23 68.27
C THR A 57 -46.94 25.71 67.78
N ARG A 58 -45.92 25.72 68.65
CA ARG A 58 -44.53 26.01 68.28
C ARG A 58 -43.97 25.00 67.29
N LEU A 59 -44.28 23.72 67.47
CA LEU A 59 -43.88 22.66 66.57
C LEU A 59 -44.52 22.86 65.19
N ASN A 60 -45.82 23.14 65.13
CA ASN A 60 -46.54 23.39 63.88
C ASN A 60 -45.99 24.62 63.13
N ASN A 61 -45.70 25.71 63.84
CA ASN A 61 -45.09 26.91 63.27
C ASN A 61 -43.64 26.67 62.81
N SER A 62 -42.89 25.85 63.55
CA SER A 62 -41.52 25.47 63.17
C SER A 62 -41.49 24.54 61.96
N PHE A 63 -42.46 23.62 61.84
CA PHE A 63 -42.62 22.78 60.65
C PHE A 63 -43.03 23.59 59.42
N GLY A 64 -43.92 24.58 59.56
CA GLY A 64 -44.25 25.48 58.46
C GLY A 64 -43.03 26.24 57.93
N SER A 65 -42.20 26.77 58.83
CA SER A 65 -40.95 27.46 58.47
C SER A 65 -39.92 26.51 57.84
N PHE A 66 -39.76 25.31 58.40
CA PHE A 66 -38.84 24.29 57.88
C PHE A 66 -39.24 23.78 56.49
N VAL A 67 -40.52 23.49 56.27
CA VAL A 67 -41.04 23.08 54.94
C VAL A 67 -40.87 24.21 53.93
N SER A 68 -41.09 25.47 54.34
CA SER A 68 -40.85 26.62 53.47
C SER A 68 -39.36 26.78 53.12
N ALA A 69 -38.46 26.58 54.08
CA ALA A 69 -37.01 26.64 53.85
C ALA A 69 -36.49 25.50 52.95
N ILE A 70 -37.05 24.29 53.10
CA ILE A 70 -36.77 23.14 52.23
C ILE A 70 -37.25 23.40 50.80
N ASN A 71 -38.48 23.89 50.64
CA ASN A 71 -39.01 24.22 49.30
C ASN A 71 -38.17 25.30 48.62
N LEU A 72 -37.76 26.34 49.36
CA LEU A 72 -36.88 27.38 48.83
C LEU A 72 -35.53 26.81 48.39
N SER A 73 -34.95 25.90 49.19
CA SER A 73 -33.68 25.24 48.86
C SER A 73 -33.80 24.38 47.60
N PHE A 74 -34.87 23.58 47.46
CA PHE A 74 -35.10 22.81 46.23
C PHE A 74 -35.28 23.69 44.99
N VAL A 75 -35.96 24.84 45.11
CA VAL A 75 -36.11 25.79 44.00
C VAL A 75 -34.75 26.39 43.60
N VAL A 76 -33.94 26.82 44.57
CA VAL A 76 -32.62 27.40 44.30
C VAL A 76 -31.66 26.37 43.70
N PHE A 77 -31.60 25.16 44.27
CA PHE A 77 -30.79 24.07 43.70
C PHE A 77 -31.30 23.66 42.31
N GLY A 78 -32.62 23.56 42.13
CA GLY A 78 -33.23 23.27 40.83
C GLY A 78 -32.84 24.28 39.75
N LEU A 79 -32.81 25.57 40.09
CA LEU A 79 -32.38 26.63 39.17
C LEU A 79 -30.90 26.49 38.81
N ILE A 80 -30.03 26.23 39.77
CA ILE A 80 -28.58 26.03 39.52
C ILE A 80 -28.36 24.81 38.63
N PHE A 81 -29.02 23.69 38.92
CA PHE A 81 -28.92 22.48 38.09
C PHE A 81 -29.47 22.68 36.68
N ALA A 82 -30.53 23.47 36.51
CA ALA A 82 -31.05 23.82 35.20
C ALA A 82 -30.04 24.66 34.39
N ILE A 83 -29.39 25.64 35.02
CA ILE A 83 -28.36 26.47 34.38
C ILE A 83 -27.14 25.62 34.02
N VAL A 84 -26.62 24.81 34.95
CA VAL A 84 -25.48 23.93 34.71
C VAL A 84 -25.81 22.93 33.61
N GLY A 85 -27.00 22.32 33.64
CA GLY A 85 -27.46 21.41 32.59
C GLY A 85 -27.53 22.07 31.21
N ALA A 86 -28.07 23.29 31.13
CA ALA A 86 -28.13 24.05 29.88
C ALA A 86 -26.73 24.39 29.34
N VAL A 87 -25.81 24.84 30.21
CA VAL A 87 -24.42 25.16 29.83
C VAL A 87 -23.67 23.90 29.39
N SER A 88 -23.83 22.78 30.09
CA SER A 88 -23.21 21.51 29.72
C SER A 88 -23.69 21.02 28.35
N VAL A 89 -25.00 21.06 28.07
CA VAL A 89 -25.55 20.69 26.75
C VAL A 89 -25.03 21.63 25.66
N TYR A 90 -24.96 22.93 25.94
CA TYR A 90 -24.45 23.92 24.99
C TYR A 90 -22.98 23.67 24.64
N LEU A 91 -22.11 23.53 25.65
CA LEU A 91 -20.67 23.29 25.45
C LEU A 91 -20.41 21.94 24.76
N PHE A 92 -21.18 20.90 25.09
CA PHE A 92 -21.04 19.59 24.45
C PHE A 92 -21.45 19.63 22.97
N ASN A 93 -22.54 20.34 22.65
CA ASN A 93 -22.99 20.50 21.27
C ASN A 93 -21.99 21.32 20.43
N GLN A 94 -21.39 22.35 21.03
CA GLN A 94 -20.35 23.14 20.36
C GLN A 94 -19.06 22.33 20.14
N SER A 95 -18.57 21.64 21.19
CA SER A 95 -17.36 20.82 21.12
C SER A 95 -17.50 19.66 20.13
N LEU A 96 -18.66 19.00 20.05
CA LEU A 96 -18.92 17.95 19.06
C LEU A 96 -18.94 18.50 17.63
N LYS A 97 -19.47 19.70 17.41
CA LYS A 97 -19.46 20.34 16.08
C LYS A 97 -18.04 20.68 15.65
N GLU A 98 -17.25 21.28 16.54
CA GLU A 98 -15.84 21.62 16.29
C GLU A 98 -15.00 20.36 16.04
N ALA A 99 -15.17 19.31 16.85
CA ALA A 99 -14.47 18.04 16.66
C ALA A 99 -14.85 17.35 15.34
N ARG A 100 -16.15 17.35 14.98
CA ARG A 100 -16.60 16.79 13.68
C ARG A 100 -16.03 17.57 12.50
N GLN A 101 -15.96 18.89 12.60
CA GLN A 101 -15.42 19.73 11.55
C GLN A 101 -13.92 19.51 11.38
N MET A 102 -13.15 19.50 12.48
CA MET A 102 -11.71 19.22 12.45
C MET A 102 -11.39 17.83 11.90
N VAL A 103 -12.16 16.80 12.29
CA VAL A 103 -11.99 15.43 11.73
C VAL A 103 -12.32 15.41 10.24
N ARG A 104 -13.38 16.10 9.80
CA ARG A 104 -13.75 16.14 8.38
C ARG A 104 -12.68 16.83 7.53
N GLU A 105 -12.15 17.96 7.99
CA GLU A 105 -11.08 18.70 7.30
C GLU A 105 -9.78 17.88 7.26
N GLU A 106 -9.39 17.21 8.34
CA GLU A 106 -8.21 16.36 8.38
C GLU A 106 -8.36 15.10 7.50
N VAL A 107 -9.54 14.49 7.48
CA VAL A 107 -9.84 13.34 6.60
C VAL A 107 -9.85 13.76 5.13
N GLU A 108 -10.52 14.86 4.76
CA GLU A 108 -10.53 15.36 3.38
C GLU A 108 -9.11 15.70 2.90
N ARG A 109 -8.30 16.34 3.75
CA ARG A 109 -6.90 16.66 3.45
C ARG A 109 -6.04 15.41 3.28
N ARG A 110 -6.17 14.42 4.17
CA ARG A 110 -5.43 13.15 4.07
C ARG A 110 -5.86 12.32 2.86
N VAL A 111 -7.15 12.28 2.55
CA VAL A 111 -7.66 11.58 1.36
C VAL A 111 -7.14 12.24 0.09
N GLN A 112 -7.15 13.58 -0.02
CA GLN A 112 -6.60 14.26 -1.20
C GLN A 112 -5.08 14.03 -1.37
N ILE A 113 -4.31 14.07 -0.28
CA ILE A 113 -2.85 13.84 -0.33
C ILE A 113 -2.54 12.38 -0.69
N SER A 114 -3.16 11.40 -0.03
CA SER A 114 -2.89 9.98 -0.28
C SER A 114 -3.41 9.51 -1.65
N VAL A 115 -4.54 10.03 -2.12
CA VAL A 115 -5.04 9.67 -3.46
C VAL A 115 -4.19 10.32 -4.56
N SER A 116 -3.79 11.58 -4.42
CA SER A 116 -2.98 12.25 -5.46
C SER A 116 -1.57 11.69 -5.58
N GLU A 117 -0.93 11.32 -4.47
CA GLU A 117 0.43 10.76 -4.50
C GLU A 117 0.44 9.33 -5.03
N VAL A 118 -0.44 8.45 -4.55
CA VAL A 118 -0.48 7.04 -4.98
C VAL A 118 -1.00 6.91 -6.41
N VAL A 119 -2.06 7.64 -6.77
CA VAL A 119 -2.57 7.64 -8.16
C VAL A 119 -1.56 8.31 -9.08
N GLY A 120 -0.90 9.40 -8.66
CA GLY A 120 0.14 10.05 -9.43
C GLY A 120 1.32 9.13 -9.72
N GLN A 121 1.79 8.37 -8.72
CA GLN A 121 2.84 7.37 -8.91
C GLN A 121 2.40 6.23 -9.84
N GLN A 122 1.19 5.71 -9.68
CA GLN A 122 0.66 4.66 -10.56
C GLN A 122 0.48 5.13 -12.00
N VAL A 123 -0.03 6.34 -12.21
CA VAL A 123 -0.18 6.95 -13.54
C VAL A 123 1.17 7.20 -14.19
N ASN A 124 2.15 7.69 -13.43
CA ASN A 124 3.52 7.90 -13.95
C ASN A 124 4.18 6.56 -14.31
N ASN A 125 4.01 5.52 -13.49
CA ASN A 125 4.52 4.18 -13.79
C ASN A 125 3.82 3.60 -15.03
N LEU A 126 2.51 3.73 -15.14
CA LEU A 126 1.76 3.27 -16.31
C LEU A 126 2.19 4.02 -17.57
N LYS A 127 2.35 5.35 -17.48
CA LYS A 127 2.87 6.16 -18.58
C LYS A 127 4.25 5.69 -19.00
N GLN A 128 5.15 5.44 -18.04
CA GLN A 128 6.48 4.93 -18.35
C GLN A 128 6.44 3.54 -19.00
N ILE A 129 5.51 2.66 -18.60
CA ILE A 129 5.30 1.35 -19.24
C ILE A 129 4.75 1.52 -20.66
N LEU A 130 3.77 2.41 -20.86
CA LEU A 130 3.19 2.68 -22.18
C LEU A 130 4.21 3.29 -23.13
N ASP A 131 4.98 4.29 -22.69
CA ASP A 131 6.05 4.90 -23.46
C ASP A 131 7.12 3.86 -23.85
N ARG A 132 7.36 2.88 -22.97
CA ARG A 132 8.28 1.75 -23.21
C ARG A 132 7.76 0.77 -24.25
N GLU A 133 6.48 0.41 -24.19
CA GLU A 133 5.87 -0.49 -25.16
C GLU A 133 5.66 0.20 -26.54
N GLU A 134 5.47 1.52 -26.57
CA GLU A 134 5.41 2.30 -27.82
C GLU A 134 6.71 2.18 -28.64
N VAL A 135 7.87 2.13 -27.97
CA VAL A 135 9.16 1.90 -28.63
C VAL A 135 9.14 0.58 -29.40
N LEU A 136 8.64 -0.50 -28.81
CA LEU A 136 8.59 -1.81 -29.47
C LEU A 136 7.72 -1.76 -30.73
N GLY A 137 6.56 -1.09 -30.65
CA GLY A 137 5.63 -0.94 -31.77
C GLY A 137 6.18 -0.19 -32.99
N ASN A 138 7.31 0.52 -32.85
CA ASN A 138 7.98 1.23 -33.93
C ASN A 138 9.21 0.51 -34.50
N ILE A 139 9.65 -0.57 -33.85
CA ILE A 139 10.89 -1.27 -34.17
C ILE A 139 10.61 -2.51 -35.03
N SER A 140 11.40 -2.67 -36.09
CA SER A 140 11.37 -3.84 -36.96
C SER A 140 12.53 -4.78 -36.64
N ILE A 141 12.26 -6.08 -36.57
CA ILE A 141 13.24 -7.14 -36.30
C ILE A 141 13.43 -7.99 -37.56
N ASP A 142 14.69 -8.18 -37.93
CA ASP A 142 15.10 -9.22 -38.89
C ASP A 142 15.79 -10.37 -38.15
N TYR A 143 15.19 -11.55 -38.20
CA TYR A 143 15.69 -12.77 -37.57
C TYR A 143 16.35 -13.65 -38.63
N ILE A 144 17.65 -13.81 -38.55
CA ILE A 144 18.47 -14.54 -39.52
C ILE A 144 18.78 -15.92 -38.95
N LEU A 145 18.28 -16.95 -39.62
CA LEU A 145 18.65 -18.34 -39.38
C LEU A 145 19.54 -18.82 -40.53
N PRO A 146 20.87 -18.93 -40.34
CA PRO A 146 21.85 -19.15 -41.41
C PRO A 146 21.87 -20.60 -41.93
N GLN A 147 20.75 -21.14 -42.38
CA GLN A 147 20.66 -22.52 -42.86
C GLN A 147 20.79 -22.64 -44.39
N ASP A 148 21.29 -23.79 -44.84
CA ASP A 148 21.47 -24.11 -46.28
C ASP A 148 20.14 -24.54 -46.95
N GLN A 149 19.15 -24.95 -46.14
CA GLN A 149 17.86 -25.43 -46.61
C GLN A 149 16.79 -24.35 -46.49
N ALA A 150 15.80 -24.38 -47.39
CA ALA A 150 14.66 -23.48 -47.31
C ALA A 150 13.88 -23.71 -46.01
N LEU A 151 13.55 -22.62 -45.32
CA LEU A 151 12.75 -22.65 -44.11
C LEU A 151 11.31 -23.08 -44.39
N ILE A 152 10.79 -24.01 -43.61
CA ILE A 152 9.37 -24.41 -43.59
C ILE A 152 8.70 -23.66 -42.43
N VAL A 153 7.51 -23.11 -42.65
CA VAL A 153 6.80 -22.26 -41.66
C VAL A 153 6.57 -22.98 -40.33
N ASP A 154 6.28 -24.28 -40.38
CA ASP A 154 6.03 -25.10 -39.19
C ASP A 154 7.30 -25.42 -38.38
N ASP A 155 8.49 -25.07 -38.89
CA ASP A 155 9.80 -25.38 -38.30
C ASP A 155 10.56 -24.11 -37.89
N TYR A 156 9.83 -23.03 -37.58
CA TYR A 156 10.44 -21.80 -37.08
C TYR A 156 10.86 -21.95 -35.62
N PRO A 157 12.05 -21.43 -35.24
CA PRO A 157 12.50 -21.43 -33.85
C PRO A 157 11.47 -20.81 -32.90
N GLU A 158 11.30 -21.41 -31.72
CA GLU A 158 10.41 -20.90 -30.69
C GLU A 158 10.75 -19.44 -30.33
N GLU A 159 12.05 -19.10 -30.27
CA GLU A 159 12.49 -17.74 -29.99
C GLU A 159 12.03 -16.73 -31.06
N TYR A 160 11.95 -17.13 -32.33
CA TYR A 160 11.39 -16.28 -33.37
C TYR A 160 9.89 -16.04 -33.15
N GLN A 161 9.14 -17.09 -32.82
CA GLN A 161 7.69 -17.02 -32.59
C GLN A 161 7.38 -16.07 -31.42
N LEU A 162 8.12 -16.21 -30.32
CA LEU A 162 8.01 -15.32 -29.16
C LEU A 162 8.29 -13.85 -29.51
N LEU A 163 9.28 -13.59 -30.37
CA LEU A 163 9.55 -12.23 -30.86
C LEU A 163 8.46 -11.72 -31.81
N ALA A 164 7.86 -12.58 -32.61
CA ALA A 164 6.74 -12.19 -33.48
C ALA A 164 5.50 -11.80 -32.66
N GLU A 165 5.27 -12.44 -31.52
CA GLU A 165 4.14 -12.17 -30.63
C GLU A 165 4.39 -11.00 -29.65
N ARG A 166 5.63 -10.54 -29.49
CA ARG A 166 6.01 -9.57 -28.45
C ARG A 166 5.49 -8.14 -28.67
N GLY A 167 4.96 -7.83 -29.87
CA GLY A 167 4.39 -6.53 -30.21
C GLY A 167 5.32 -5.58 -30.97
N PHE A 168 6.37 -6.11 -31.62
CA PHE A 168 7.21 -5.32 -32.52
C PHE A 168 6.44 -4.91 -33.78
N LYS A 169 6.87 -3.82 -34.44
CA LYS A 169 6.23 -3.34 -35.68
C LYS A 169 6.13 -4.43 -36.73
N THR A 170 7.24 -5.12 -36.96
CA THR A 170 7.33 -6.29 -37.84
C THR A 170 8.49 -7.17 -37.36
N THR A 171 8.25 -8.47 -37.24
CA THR A 171 9.30 -9.47 -37.01
C THR A 171 9.33 -10.37 -38.24
N ARG A 172 10.48 -10.45 -38.93
CA ARG A 172 10.63 -11.20 -40.18
C ARG A 172 11.74 -12.22 -40.04
N ILE A 173 11.47 -13.45 -40.43
CA ILE A 173 12.53 -14.44 -40.59
C ILE A 173 13.17 -14.28 -41.96
N LEU A 174 14.49 -14.19 -42.00
CA LEU A 174 15.29 -14.08 -43.22
C LEU A 174 15.96 -15.43 -43.48
N ASP A 175 15.55 -16.03 -44.60
CA ASP A 175 16.10 -17.26 -45.13
C ASP A 175 17.48 -16.99 -45.76
N ALA A 176 18.54 -17.40 -45.07
CA ALA A 176 19.92 -17.18 -45.52
C ALA A 176 20.29 -18.01 -46.76
N SER A 177 19.49 -19.02 -47.14
CA SER A 177 19.69 -19.75 -48.40
C SER A 177 19.40 -18.88 -49.64
N LYS A 178 18.76 -17.73 -49.44
CA LYS A 178 18.41 -16.76 -50.50
C LYS A 178 19.18 -15.46 -50.29
N ARG A 179 19.30 -14.66 -51.34
CA ARG A 179 19.77 -13.27 -51.19
C ARG A 179 18.76 -12.51 -50.33
N PHE A 180 19.13 -12.18 -49.11
CA PHE A 180 18.30 -11.40 -48.19
C PHE A 180 18.77 -9.94 -48.13
N LYS A 181 17.83 -9.05 -47.84
CA LYS A 181 18.10 -7.65 -47.55
C LYS A 181 17.65 -7.36 -46.13
N ILE A 182 18.61 -6.95 -45.31
CA ILE A 182 18.37 -6.50 -43.94
C ILE A 182 17.75 -5.10 -44.00
N ILE A 183 16.57 -4.93 -43.43
CA ILE A 183 15.92 -3.62 -43.23
C ILE A 183 15.49 -3.39 -41.77
N GLY A 184 15.57 -4.42 -40.93
CA GLY A 184 15.27 -4.35 -39.51
C GLY A 184 16.17 -3.37 -38.76
N ASN A 185 15.60 -2.75 -37.74
CA ASN A 185 16.35 -1.91 -36.80
C ASN A 185 17.17 -2.76 -35.83
N VAL A 186 16.65 -3.94 -35.48
CA VAL A 186 17.34 -4.95 -34.69
C VAL A 186 17.48 -6.20 -35.56
N VAL A 187 18.67 -6.79 -35.56
CA VAL A 187 18.98 -7.98 -36.35
C VAL A 187 19.45 -9.07 -35.41
N VAL A 188 18.75 -10.20 -35.41
CA VAL A 188 19.13 -11.38 -34.63
C VAL A 188 19.80 -12.37 -35.55
N LEU A 189 21.05 -12.72 -35.30
CA LEU A 189 21.75 -13.84 -35.95
C LEU A 189 21.68 -15.05 -35.02
N ASP A 190 20.85 -16.02 -35.37
CA ASP A 190 20.67 -17.23 -34.58
C ASP A 190 21.68 -18.32 -34.97
N LEU A 191 22.67 -18.50 -34.12
CA LEU A 191 23.69 -19.53 -34.23
C LEU A 191 23.46 -20.71 -33.27
N VAL A 192 22.37 -20.67 -32.50
CA VAL A 192 21.97 -21.75 -31.57
C VAL A 192 21.14 -22.79 -32.31
N ASN A 193 20.13 -22.34 -33.06
CA ASN A 193 19.31 -23.23 -33.88
C ASN A 193 19.98 -23.51 -35.23
N TYR A 194 21.07 -22.81 -35.55
CA TYR A 194 21.94 -23.18 -36.65
C TYR A 194 22.83 -24.38 -36.25
N GLN A 195 22.81 -25.43 -37.07
CA GLN A 195 23.74 -26.56 -36.94
C GLN A 195 25.16 -26.13 -37.37
N LEU A 196 25.84 -25.36 -36.50
CA LEU A 196 27.20 -24.87 -36.71
C LEU A 196 28.20 -25.99 -37.03
N VAL A 197 27.97 -27.20 -36.52
CA VAL A 197 28.77 -28.39 -36.80
C VAL A 197 27.80 -29.52 -37.13
N LYS A 198 27.93 -30.12 -38.31
CA LYS A 198 27.05 -31.23 -38.73
C LYS A 198 27.41 -32.48 -37.92
N ASP A 199 26.42 -33.34 -37.66
CA ASP A 199 26.65 -34.56 -36.87
C ASP A 199 27.73 -35.48 -37.49
N SER A 200 27.81 -35.50 -38.82
CA SER A 200 28.85 -36.21 -39.56
C SER A 200 30.26 -35.70 -39.28
N GLU A 201 30.42 -34.39 -39.05
CA GLU A 201 31.71 -33.76 -38.76
C GLU A 201 32.12 -34.00 -37.31
N ARG A 202 31.15 -33.94 -36.39
CA ARG A 202 31.37 -34.10 -34.95
C ARG A 202 31.94 -35.47 -34.57
N GLY A 203 31.55 -36.53 -35.28
CA GLY A 203 32.08 -37.88 -35.06
C GLY A 203 33.50 -38.10 -35.61
N SER A 204 33.98 -37.20 -36.48
CA SER A 204 35.25 -37.37 -37.21
C SER A 204 36.39 -36.48 -36.72
N LEU A 205 36.06 -35.38 -36.04
CA LEU A 205 37.01 -34.35 -35.63
C LEU A 205 37.31 -34.40 -34.13
N LYS A 206 38.51 -33.97 -33.75
CA LYS A 206 38.88 -33.77 -32.34
C LYS A 206 38.23 -32.51 -31.77
N GLU A 207 38.08 -32.42 -30.44
CA GLU A 207 37.45 -31.26 -29.76
C GLU A 207 38.11 -29.92 -30.17
N ALA A 208 39.43 -29.87 -30.31
CA ALA A 208 40.16 -28.67 -30.75
C ALA A 208 39.85 -28.27 -32.21
N GLU A 209 39.65 -29.24 -33.10
CA GLU A 209 39.32 -28.99 -34.51
C GLU A 209 37.87 -28.52 -34.65
N ILE A 210 36.96 -29.11 -33.87
CA ILE A 210 35.56 -28.67 -33.77
C ILE A 210 35.48 -27.22 -33.31
N SER A 211 36.25 -26.86 -32.28
CA SER A 211 36.38 -25.50 -31.77
C SER A 211 36.84 -24.50 -32.85
N GLN A 212 37.88 -24.84 -33.61
CA GLN A 212 38.36 -23.99 -34.71
C GLN A 212 37.33 -23.86 -35.83
N LEU A 213 36.61 -24.95 -36.14
CA LEU A 213 35.56 -24.95 -37.15
C LEU A 213 34.38 -24.06 -36.74
N ILE A 214 33.98 -24.10 -35.47
CA ILE A 214 32.95 -23.21 -34.92
C ILE A 214 33.39 -21.75 -35.07
N GLU A 215 34.60 -21.42 -34.61
CA GLU A 215 35.15 -20.06 -34.73
C GLU A 215 35.09 -19.54 -36.16
N GLN A 216 35.56 -20.35 -37.12
CA GLN A 216 35.56 -20.00 -38.53
C GLN A 216 34.14 -19.77 -39.07
N ARG A 217 33.20 -20.68 -38.79
CA ARG A 217 31.82 -20.56 -39.30
C ARG A 217 31.08 -19.38 -38.69
N VAL A 218 31.32 -19.09 -37.41
CA VAL A 218 30.74 -17.91 -36.75
C VAL A 218 31.29 -16.64 -37.39
N ASP A 219 32.61 -16.53 -37.60
CA ASP A 219 33.22 -15.38 -38.27
C ASP A 219 32.70 -15.18 -39.71
N ASP A 220 32.58 -16.26 -40.48
CA ASP A 220 32.05 -16.21 -41.84
C ASP A 220 30.61 -15.67 -41.87
N LYS A 221 29.75 -16.13 -40.95
CA LYS A 221 28.35 -15.68 -40.87
C LYS A 221 28.21 -14.28 -40.33
N ILE A 222 29.03 -13.89 -39.35
CA ILE A 222 29.11 -12.50 -38.90
C ILE A 222 29.51 -11.59 -40.06
N LYS A 223 30.56 -11.94 -40.82
CA LYS A 223 31.02 -11.15 -41.98
C LYS A 223 29.94 -11.01 -43.05
N GLU A 224 29.17 -12.07 -43.30
CA GLU A 224 28.04 -12.05 -44.25
C GLU A 224 26.96 -11.05 -43.83
N VAL A 225 26.53 -11.12 -42.56
CA VAL A 225 25.49 -10.24 -42.01
C VAL A 225 25.96 -8.78 -41.96
N VAL A 226 27.17 -8.54 -41.46
CA VAL A 226 27.74 -7.19 -41.30
C VAL A 226 27.85 -6.44 -42.64
N LYS A 227 28.17 -7.14 -43.74
CA LYS A 227 28.21 -6.52 -45.09
C LYS A 227 26.86 -5.94 -45.53
N SER A 228 25.77 -6.49 -45.03
CA SER A 228 24.40 -6.10 -45.37
C SER A 228 23.72 -5.27 -44.28
N LEU A 229 24.38 -5.08 -43.13
CA LEU A 229 23.85 -4.42 -41.96
C LEU A 229 23.85 -2.89 -42.15
N SER A 230 22.74 -2.24 -41.83
CA SER A 230 22.69 -0.78 -41.79
C SER A 230 23.53 -0.25 -40.62
N ASN A 231 24.22 0.88 -40.81
CA ASN A 231 24.94 1.58 -39.73
C ASN A 231 24.04 2.01 -38.55
N LYS A 232 22.72 2.01 -38.77
CA LYS A 232 21.70 2.34 -37.76
C LYS A 232 21.11 1.11 -37.05
N ALA A 233 21.44 -0.10 -37.51
CA ALA A 233 20.89 -1.33 -36.94
C ALA A 233 21.76 -1.88 -35.81
N VAL A 234 21.13 -2.56 -34.85
CA VAL A 234 21.81 -3.26 -33.76
C VAL A 234 21.88 -4.75 -34.09
N LEU A 235 23.08 -5.33 -34.06
CA LEU A 235 23.31 -6.77 -34.31
C LEU A 235 23.33 -7.55 -33.00
N ILE A 236 22.48 -8.56 -32.88
CA ILE A 236 22.45 -9.49 -31.76
C ILE A 236 22.92 -10.85 -32.24
N VAL A 237 23.98 -11.38 -31.65
CA VAL A 237 24.46 -12.73 -31.93
C VAL A 237 23.91 -13.68 -30.87
N TYR A 238 22.94 -14.51 -31.24
CA TYR A 238 22.41 -15.56 -30.36
C TYR A 238 23.27 -16.82 -30.53
N ILE A 239 24.05 -17.15 -29.51
CA ILE A 239 25.02 -18.25 -29.56
C ILE A 239 25.27 -18.87 -28.19
N ARG A 240 25.47 -20.19 -28.16
CA ARG A 240 25.92 -20.91 -26.96
C ARG A 240 27.40 -21.27 -27.14
N PRO A 241 28.34 -20.47 -26.58
CA PRO A 241 29.78 -20.65 -26.82
C PRO A 241 30.38 -21.96 -26.26
N GLY A 242 29.58 -22.85 -25.66
CA GLY A 242 30.08 -24.08 -25.06
C GLY A 242 31.14 -23.78 -24.01
N LYS A 243 32.32 -24.40 -24.14
CA LYS A 243 33.46 -24.19 -23.23
C LYS A 243 34.43 -23.09 -23.70
N GLN A 244 34.29 -22.58 -24.92
CA GLN A 244 35.29 -21.72 -25.54
C GLN A 244 34.72 -20.35 -25.87
N ARG A 245 35.51 -19.31 -25.57
CA ARG A 245 35.23 -17.94 -26.01
C ARG A 245 35.42 -17.82 -27.53
N ILE A 246 34.49 -17.14 -28.20
CA ILE A 246 34.50 -16.96 -29.65
C ILE A 246 35.07 -15.58 -29.99
N ASN A 247 36.27 -15.54 -30.58
CA ASN A 247 37.00 -14.29 -30.82
C ASN A 247 36.29 -13.41 -31.85
N ALA A 248 35.63 -14.02 -32.84
CA ALA A 248 34.88 -13.32 -33.87
C ALA A 248 33.81 -12.36 -33.29
N ILE A 249 33.25 -12.69 -32.13
CA ILE A 249 32.28 -11.85 -31.42
C ILE A 249 32.97 -10.68 -30.71
N ASP A 250 34.16 -10.90 -30.14
CA ASP A 250 34.93 -9.83 -29.50
C ASP A 250 35.37 -8.77 -30.53
N GLU A 251 35.74 -9.22 -31.73
CA GLU A 251 36.13 -8.35 -32.85
C GLU A 251 34.96 -7.57 -33.46
N LEU A 252 33.71 -7.89 -33.13
CA LEU A 252 32.54 -7.15 -33.65
C LEU A 252 32.58 -5.66 -33.30
N SER A 253 33.17 -5.31 -32.16
CA SER A 253 33.35 -3.92 -31.72
C SER A 253 34.09 -3.04 -32.73
N GLN A 254 34.93 -3.64 -33.58
CA GLN A 254 35.66 -2.94 -34.63
C GLN A 254 34.87 -2.81 -35.95
N LYS A 255 33.82 -3.64 -36.12
CA LYS A 255 33.08 -3.82 -37.37
C LYS A 255 31.67 -3.21 -37.30
N VAL A 256 31.05 -3.20 -36.12
CA VAL A 256 29.67 -2.76 -35.90
C VAL A 256 29.62 -1.85 -34.67
N ARG A 257 28.90 -0.73 -34.79
CA ARG A 257 28.79 0.26 -33.71
C ARG A 257 27.98 -0.24 -32.52
N TYR A 258 26.88 -0.94 -32.77
CA TYR A 258 26.00 -1.48 -31.74
C TYR A 258 25.81 -2.97 -31.97
N TYR A 259 26.30 -3.76 -31.03
CA TYR A 259 26.12 -5.20 -31.03
C TYR A 259 25.92 -5.72 -29.61
N ALA A 260 25.31 -6.89 -29.50
CA ALA A 260 25.17 -7.61 -28.26
C ALA A 260 25.22 -9.13 -28.53
N SER A 261 25.42 -9.91 -27.48
CA SER A 261 25.40 -11.37 -27.55
C SER A 261 24.40 -11.93 -26.55
N ALA A 262 23.62 -12.91 -26.98
CA ALA A 262 22.71 -13.66 -26.12
C ALA A 262 23.09 -15.14 -26.11
N ASN A 263 22.97 -15.81 -24.97
CA ASN A 263 23.36 -17.20 -24.80
C ASN A 263 22.24 -18.11 -24.28
N THR A 264 21.08 -17.54 -23.94
CA THR A 264 19.87 -18.26 -23.53
C THR A 264 18.64 -17.58 -24.15
N PRO A 265 17.51 -18.30 -24.31
CA PRO A 265 16.28 -17.72 -24.87
C PRO A 265 15.79 -16.48 -24.09
N VAL A 266 15.81 -16.53 -22.76
CA VAL A 266 15.39 -15.40 -21.91
C VAL A 266 16.32 -14.19 -22.09
N ASN A 267 17.64 -14.44 -22.14
CA ASN A 267 18.61 -13.37 -22.37
C ASN A 267 18.45 -12.77 -23.78
N LEU A 268 18.12 -13.59 -24.79
CA LEU A 268 17.83 -13.11 -26.13
C LEU A 268 16.64 -12.14 -26.12
N MET A 269 15.53 -12.50 -25.48
CA MET A 269 14.36 -11.62 -25.41
C MET A 269 14.69 -10.28 -24.76
N GLY A 270 15.38 -10.29 -23.62
CA GLY A 270 15.82 -9.07 -22.93
C GLY A 270 16.76 -8.23 -23.81
N THR A 271 17.76 -8.87 -24.42
CA THR A 271 18.73 -8.19 -25.29
C THR A 271 18.07 -7.56 -26.52
N VAL A 272 17.06 -8.21 -27.11
CA VAL A 272 16.30 -7.66 -28.24
C VAL A 272 15.52 -6.43 -27.82
N VAL A 273 14.86 -6.46 -26.67
CA VAL A 273 14.13 -5.31 -26.12
C VAL A 273 15.08 -4.15 -25.82
N ASP A 274 16.20 -4.40 -25.15
CA ASP A 274 17.20 -3.36 -24.86
C ASP A 274 17.78 -2.76 -26.16
N SER A 275 18.05 -3.60 -27.15
CA SER A 275 18.52 -3.18 -28.47
C SER A 275 17.47 -2.35 -29.23
N ALA A 276 16.18 -2.63 -29.04
CA ALA A 276 15.10 -1.87 -29.63
C ALA A 276 15.09 -0.41 -29.11
N TYR A 277 15.33 -0.19 -27.81
CA TYR A 277 15.49 1.16 -27.26
C TYR A 277 16.69 1.90 -27.84
N VAL A 278 17.83 1.21 -27.99
CA VAL A 278 19.02 1.80 -28.61
C VAL A 278 18.74 2.20 -30.05
N ALA A 279 18.07 1.32 -30.81
CA ALA A 279 17.73 1.58 -32.20
C ALA A 279 16.71 2.71 -32.37
N ASP A 280 15.69 2.80 -31.51
CA ASP A 280 14.70 3.88 -31.52
C ASP A 280 15.35 5.24 -31.21
N ALA A 281 16.18 5.31 -30.18
CA ALA A 281 16.94 6.51 -29.84
C ALA A 281 17.81 6.97 -31.02
N TRP A 282 18.43 6.02 -31.73
CA TRP A 282 19.27 6.31 -32.89
C TRP A 282 18.50 6.74 -34.14
N ASN A 283 17.24 6.32 -34.28
CA ASN A 283 16.38 6.75 -35.39
C ASN A 283 15.83 8.17 -35.20
N LYS A 284 15.82 8.69 -33.96
CA LYS A 284 15.37 10.05 -33.62
C LYS A 284 16.45 11.12 -33.80
N VAL A 285 17.72 10.71 -34.01
CA VAL A 285 18.87 11.58 -34.29
C VAL A 285 19.19 11.59 -35.78
#